data_AF-A0A7V3JN90-F1
#
_entry.id   AF-A0A7V3JN90-F1
#
_cell.length_a   1.000
_cell.length_b   1.000
_cell.length_c   1.000
_cell.angle_alpha   90.00
_cell.angle_beta   90.00
_cell.angle_gamma   90.00
#
_symmetry.space_group_name_H-M   'P 1'
#
loop_
_entity.id
_entity.type
_entity.pdbx_description
1 polymer ?
#
loop_
_entity_poly.entity_id
_entity_poly.type
_entity_poly.pdbx_seq_one_letter_code
_entity_poly.pdbx_strand_id
1 'polypeptide(L)' 'MSPDDLVCQCFQVPLRKVLAFLKLHKPRRASQISECLRAGTGCGGCRPELER' A
#
# COMPACT_ATOMS: atom_id res chain seq x y z
N MET A 1 14.37 0.16 -0.56
CA MET A 1 13.27 0.48 -1.49
C MET A 1 13.26 1.96 -1.73
N SER A 2 13.29 2.37 -2.98
CA SER A 2 13.10 3.78 -3.33
C SER A 2 11.64 4.17 -3.08
N PRO A 3 11.33 5.45 -2.77
CA PRO A 3 9.95 5.90 -2.61
C PRO A 3 9.11 5.77 -3.90
N ASP A 4 9.76 5.67 -5.05
CA ASP A 4 9.12 5.42 -6.35
C ASP A 4 8.94 3.93 -6.67
N ASP A 5 9.42 3.05 -5.81
CA ASP A 5 9.26 1.60 -5.97
C ASP A 5 7.79 1.19 -5.83
N LEU A 6 7.34 0.27 -6.67
CA LEU A 6 5.94 -0.12 -6.77
C LEU A 6 5.62 -1.20 -5.74
N VAL A 7 5.00 -0.82 -4.63
CA VAL A 7 4.50 -1.74 -3.59
C VAL A 7 3.36 -2.61 -4.12
N CYS A 8 2.54 -2.08 -5.03
CA CYS A 8 1.53 -2.88 -5.71
C CYS A 8 1.71 -2.75 -7.21
N GLN A 9 2.20 -3.80 -7.86
CA GLN A 9 2.33 -3.84 -9.32
C GLN A 9 0.96 -3.84 -10.02
N CYS A 10 -0.04 -4.52 -9.44
CA CYS A 10 -1.40 -4.66 -9.99
C CYS A 10 -2.13 -3.31 -10.14
N PHE A 11 -1.87 -2.35 -9.24
CA PHE A 11 -2.48 -1.01 -9.26
C PHE A 11 -1.45 0.10 -9.45
N GLN A 12 -0.20 -0.26 -9.79
CA GLN A 12 0.95 0.64 -9.93
C GLN A 12 1.03 1.65 -8.78
N VAL A 13 0.98 1.16 -7.54
CA VAL A 13 1.02 2.00 -6.34
C VAL A 13 2.47 2.13 -5.86
N PRO A 14 3.06 3.33 -5.91
CA PRO A 14 4.41 3.56 -5.40
C PRO A 14 4.41 3.74 -3.88
N LEU A 15 5.54 3.41 -3.26
CA LEU A 15 5.74 3.49 -1.80
C LEU A 15 5.48 4.90 -1.24
N ARG A 16 5.85 5.95 -1.98
CA ARG A 16 5.58 7.36 -1.61
C ARG A 16 4.10 7.62 -1.32
N LYS A 17 3.20 6.97 -2.07
CA LYS A 17 1.76 7.17 -1.96
C LYS A 17 1.22 6.45 -0.72
N VAL A 18 1.73 5.26 -0.43
CA VAL A 18 1.45 4.51 0.80
C VAL A 18 1.90 5.32 2.03
N LEU A 19 3.11 5.87 2.01
CA LEU A 19 3.64 6.70 3.11
C LEU A 19 2.81 7.97 3.33
N ALA A 20 2.35 8.63 2.26
CA ALA A 20 1.46 9.78 2.36
C ALA A 20 0.11 9.39 3.00
N PHE A 21 -0.46 8.26 2.61
CA PHE A 21 -1.70 7.75 3.20
C PHE A 21 -1.53 7.35 4.67
N LEU A 22 -0.44 6.68 5.02
CA LEU A 22 -0.11 6.33 6.40
C LEU A 22 -0.05 7.56 7.30
N LYS A 23 0.56 8.66 6.82
CA LYS A 23 0.63 9.93 7.57
C LYS A 23 -0.73 10.58 7.72
N LEU A 24 -1.54 10.62 6.65
CA LEU A 24 -2.81 11.35 6.64
C LEU A 24 -3.92 10.59 7.39
N HIS A 25 -4.04 9.28 7.15
CA HIS A 25 -5.15 8.48 7.65
C HIS A 25 -4.80 7.62 8.87
N LYS A 26 -3.50 7.40 9.15
CA LYS A 26 -3.01 6.57 10.27
C LYS A 26 -3.81 5.26 10.43
N PRO A 27 -3.93 4.46 9.35
CA PRO A 27 -4.66 3.20 9.41
C PRO A 27 -4.05 2.30 10.47
N ARG A 28 -4.89 1.61 11.25
CA ARG A 28 -4.45 0.71 12.33
C ARG A 28 -4.20 -0.71 11.85
N ARG A 29 -4.61 -1.05 10.63
CA ARG A 29 -4.47 -2.38 10.04
C ARG A 29 -4.06 -2.26 8.59
N ALA A 30 -3.18 -3.17 8.14
CA ALA A 30 -2.77 -3.28 6.74
C ALA A 30 -3.96 -3.46 5.78
N SER A 31 -5.05 -4.08 6.23
CA SER A 31 -6.29 -4.20 5.45
C SER A 31 -6.94 -2.86 5.11
N GLN A 32 -6.77 -1.82 5.93
CA GLN A 32 -7.26 -0.46 5.63
C GLN A 32 -6.37 0.24 4.60
N ILE A 33 -5.14 -0.23 4.41
CA ILE A 33 -4.30 0.23 3.29
C ILE A 33 -4.85 -0.33 1.97
N SER A 34 -5.64 -1.42 1.98
CA SER A 34 -6.37 -1.86 0.79
C SER A 34 -7.54 -0.97 0.40
N GLU A 35 -8.12 -0.21 1.33
CA GLU A 35 -8.99 0.92 0.98
C GLU A 35 -8.20 2.07 0.34
N CYS A 36 -6.94 2.24 0.72
CA CYS A 36 -6.05 3.15 0.01
C CYS A 36 -5.70 2.57 -1.37
N LEU A 37 -6.25 3.19 -2.41
CA LEU A 37 -5.86 2.96 -3.81
C LEU A 37 -6.23 1.58 -4.37
N ARG A 38 -7.14 0.83 -3.72
CA ARG A 38 -7.44 -0.58 -4.05
C ARG A 38 -6.21 -1.51 -3.92
N ALA A 39 -5.15 -1.06 -3.24
CA ALA A 39 -3.90 -1.80 -3.11
C ALA A 39 -4.09 -3.06 -2.26
N GLY A 40 -4.26 -4.21 -2.91
CA GLY A 40 -4.49 -5.50 -2.25
C GLY A 40 -5.90 -6.07 -2.39
N THR A 41 -6.80 -5.44 -3.15
CA THR A 41 -8.09 -6.05 -3.55
C THR A 41 -8.02 -6.83 -4.86
N GLY A 42 -6.90 -6.74 -5.58
CA GLY A 42 -6.63 -7.52 -6.79
C GLY A 42 -5.92 -8.84 -6.45
N CYS A 43 -4.63 -8.90 -6.77
CA CYS A 43 -3.78 -10.08 -6.67
C CYS A 43 -3.37 -10.48 -5.22
N GLY A 44 -3.54 -9.60 -4.22
CA GLY A 44 -3.17 -9.87 -2.82
C GLY A 44 -1.67 -9.91 -2.50
N GLY A 45 -0.79 -9.92 -3.51
CA GLY A 45 0.67 -10.06 -3.33
C GLY A 45 1.35 -8.93 -2.55
N CYS A 46 0.74 -7.75 -2.48
CA CYS A 46 1.27 -6.62 -1.72
C CYS A 46 0.92 -6.64 -0.21
N ARG A 47 0.09 -7.58 0.26
CA ARG A 47 -0.24 -7.74 1.69
C ARG A 47 0.97 -8.02 2.60
N PRO A 48 1.85 -8.99 2.30
CA PRO A 48 3.00 -9.30 3.17
C PRO A 48 4.00 -8.13 3.30
N GLU A 49 4.08 -7.24 2.32
CA GLU A 49 4.89 -6.01 2.43
C GLU A 49 4.24 -4.95 3.33
N LEU A 50 2.92 -4.97 3.47
CA LEU A 50 2.17 -4.02 4.31
C LEU A 50 2.01 -4.48 5.76
N GLU A 51 2.24 -5.77 6.04
CA GLU A 51 2.21 -6.36 7.39
C GLU A 51 3.60 -6.43 8.06
N ARG A 52 4.66 -6.03 7.37
CA ARG A 52 6.04 -6.00 7.90
C ARG A 52 6.37 -4.75 8.70
#